data_AF-A0A918LPI7-F1
#
_entry.id   AF-A0A918LPI7-F1
#
_cell.length_a   1.000
_cell.length_b   1.000
_cell.length_c   1.000
_cell.angle_alpha   90.00
_cell.angle_beta   90.00
_cell.angle_gamma   90.00
#
_symmetry.space_group_name_H-M   'P 1'
#
loop_
_entity.id
_entity.type
_entity.pdbx_description
1 polymer ?
#
loop_
_entity_poly.entity_id
_entity_poly.type
_entity_poly.pdbx_seq_one_letter_code
_entity_poly.pdbx_strand_id
1 'polypeptide(L)'
;MRPSGRPICLALLPVTAALLLFGLLTGCDNAGGLQSAGPTPTAVGPVRLWPDLPPATDPPLDYGESDTERVPGIKAPGNDVHAVDPVAVVRAEVNAHPDTYSGTDGVYEETVKQLGECERKPRACPVLKPYYRDLTGNGRDELIVGIRMPDQQVGVRVYLAENGGLTRIMSTVDQVISVELAGRDLILRVGSAGIPGYEYRTNWSWDDQQRTMLPTRDEIIRIKPNPPGTSRAPEPAEPEPDPSPAPEKSPAAKAGRS
;
A
#
# COMPACT_ATOMS: atom_id res chain seq x y z
N MET A 1 35.50 -85.81 42.33
CA MET A 1 34.21 -86.40 42.75
C MET A 1 33.14 -85.99 41.74
N ARG A 2 32.50 -86.96 41.08
CA ARG A 2 31.33 -86.78 40.17
C ARG A 2 30.17 -87.56 40.82
N PRO A 3 28.87 -87.18 40.67
CA PRO A 3 28.27 -87.07 39.33
C PRO A 3 27.01 -86.15 39.15
N SER A 4 26.49 -86.19 37.91
CA SER A 4 25.07 -86.05 37.50
C SER A 4 24.48 -84.64 37.40
N GLY A 5 24.12 -84.11 36.22
CA GLY A 5 23.00 -84.54 35.35
C GLY A 5 21.85 -83.54 35.54
N ARG A 6 21.17 -82.94 34.56
CA ARG A 6 20.85 -83.26 33.16
C ARG A 6 20.31 -81.99 32.47
N PRO A 7 20.14 -82.00 31.14
CA PRO A 7 19.92 -80.83 30.27
C PRO A 7 18.44 -80.46 30.13
N ILE A 8 18.12 -79.33 29.49
CA ILE A 8 17.15 -79.23 28.38
C ILE A 8 17.09 -77.77 27.87
N CYS A 9 17.31 -77.64 26.57
CA CYS A 9 17.01 -76.47 25.75
C CYS A 9 15.58 -75.97 25.97
N LEU A 10 15.38 -74.66 25.98
CA LEU A 10 14.29 -74.08 25.20
C LEU A 10 14.58 -72.61 24.86
N ALA A 11 14.62 -72.39 23.55
CA ALA A 11 14.25 -71.18 22.83
C ALA A 11 15.04 -69.89 23.09
N LEU A 12 15.96 -69.67 22.17
CA LEU A 12 16.33 -68.36 21.64
C LEU A 12 15.11 -67.51 21.21
N LEU A 13 15.14 -66.23 21.62
CA LEU A 13 14.81 -65.00 20.88
C LEU A 13 13.33 -64.76 20.47
N PRO A 14 12.80 -63.49 20.49
CA PRO A 14 13.52 -62.22 20.51
C PRO A 14 12.89 -61.16 21.46
N VAL A 15 13.50 -60.83 22.59
CA VAL A 15 13.07 -59.66 23.39
C VAL A 15 13.59 -58.33 22.80
N THR A 16 14.46 -58.40 21.79
CA THR A 16 15.12 -57.23 21.18
C THR A 16 14.38 -56.61 19.98
N ALA A 17 13.10 -56.94 19.76
CA ALA A 17 12.25 -56.26 18.76
C ALA A 17 11.12 -55.41 19.37
N ALA A 18 10.93 -55.47 20.69
CA ALA A 18 9.89 -54.67 21.38
C ALA A 18 10.36 -53.28 21.81
N LEU A 19 11.67 -53.03 21.86
CA LEU A 19 12.24 -51.75 22.34
C LEU A 19 12.45 -50.68 21.25
N LEU A 20 12.35 -51.03 19.96
CA LEU A 20 12.52 -50.07 18.85
C LEU A 20 11.20 -49.54 18.28
N LEU A 21 10.04 -50.08 18.68
CA LEU A 21 8.73 -49.54 18.27
C LEU A 21 8.16 -48.45 19.19
N PHE A 22 8.79 -48.17 20.33
CA PHE A 22 8.31 -47.14 21.28
C PHE A 22 8.84 -45.72 21.00
N GLY A 23 9.73 -45.54 20.03
CA GLY A 23 10.37 -44.25 19.73
C GLY A 23 9.56 -43.30 18.83
N LEU A 24 8.38 -43.70 18.34
CA LEU A 24 7.58 -42.94 17.37
C LEU A 24 6.30 -42.32 17.95
N LEU A 25 6.14 -42.29 19.28
CA LEU A 25 4.94 -41.78 19.95
C LEU A 25 5.11 -40.46 20.72
N THR A 26 6.28 -39.80 20.68
CA THR A 26 6.43 -38.45 21.23
C THR A 26 6.10 -37.39 20.18
N GLY A 27 4.92 -37.49 19.59
CA GLY A 27 4.32 -36.41 18.80
C GLY A 27 3.59 -35.47 19.75
N CYS A 28 4.01 -34.20 19.76
CA CYS A 28 3.24 -33.02 20.18
C CYS A 28 2.33 -33.19 21.41
N ASP A 29 2.86 -33.04 22.61
CA ASP A 29 2.02 -32.69 23.75
C ASP A 29 2.66 -31.61 24.60
N ASN A 30 2.67 -30.40 24.02
CA ASN A 30 2.64 -29.18 24.81
C ASN A 30 2.01 -28.07 23.97
N ALA A 31 0.82 -28.34 23.42
CA ALA A 31 -0.07 -27.28 23.04
C ALA A 31 -0.56 -26.67 24.37
N GLY A 32 0.02 -25.53 24.77
CA GLY A 32 -0.45 -24.77 25.92
C GLY A 32 -1.96 -24.68 25.85
N GLY A 33 -2.64 -25.25 26.86
CA GLY A 33 -4.09 -25.44 26.83
C GLY A 33 -4.78 -24.15 26.46
N LEU A 34 -5.72 -24.22 25.51
CA LEU A 34 -6.52 -23.08 25.09
C LEU A 34 -7.24 -22.52 26.32
N GLN A 35 -6.73 -21.39 26.81
CA GLN A 35 -7.33 -20.72 27.94
C GLN A 35 -8.56 -19.99 27.43
N SER A 36 -9.73 -20.35 28.00
CA SER A 36 -10.98 -19.68 27.66
C SER A 36 -10.82 -18.18 27.87
N ALA A 37 -11.11 -17.39 26.83
CA ALA A 37 -11.13 -15.93 26.90
C ALA A 37 -12.34 -15.39 27.72
N GLY A 38 -13.08 -16.29 28.37
CA GLY A 38 -14.36 -16.01 29.00
C GLY A 38 -15.54 -16.16 28.01
N PRO A 39 -16.77 -16.01 28.50
CA PRO A 39 -17.96 -16.02 27.66
C PRO A 39 -17.89 -14.86 26.65
N THR A 40 -18.03 -15.18 25.36
CA THR A 40 -18.22 -14.18 24.31
C THR A 40 -19.54 -13.44 24.57
N PRO A 41 -19.55 -12.09 24.67
CA PRO A 41 -20.78 -11.34 24.77
C PRO A 41 -21.72 -11.66 23.61
N THR A 42 -23.01 -11.82 23.88
CA THR A 42 -24.02 -11.97 22.82
C THR A 42 -24.02 -10.71 21.96
N ALA A 43 -23.99 -10.88 20.64
CA ALA A 43 -24.06 -9.75 19.71
C ALA A 43 -25.36 -8.96 19.93
N VAL A 44 -25.22 -7.68 20.27
CA VAL A 44 -26.36 -6.75 20.38
C VAL A 44 -26.46 -6.01 19.04
N GLY A 45 -27.58 -6.21 18.34
CA GLY A 45 -27.84 -5.52 17.08
C GLY A 45 -28.22 -4.04 17.30
N PRO A 46 -28.15 -3.21 16.25
CA PRO A 46 -28.57 -1.82 16.34
C PRO A 46 -30.06 -1.73 16.65
N VAL A 47 -30.44 -0.85 17.58
CA VAL A 47 -31.84 -0.48 17.81
C VAL A 47 -32.18 0.68 16.89
N ARG A 48 -33.27 0.56 16.11
CA ARG A 48 -33.76 1.69 15.30
C ARG A 48 -34.41 2.71 16.21
N LEU A 49 -33.80 3.89 16.29
CA LEU A 49 -34.41 5.08 16.86
C LEU A 49 -35.23 5.78 15.76
N TRP A 50 -36.40 6.30 16.09
CA TRP A 50 -37.32 7.00 15.16
C TRP A 50 -37.71 6.19 13.91
N PRO A 51 -38.50 5.11 14.05
CA PRO A 51 -38.87 4.22 12.94
C PRO A 51 -39.70 4.90 11.85
N ASP A 52 -40.39 6.00 12.20
CA ASP A 52 -41.25 6.76 11.28
C ASP A 52 -40.52 7.91 10.58
N LEU A 53 -39.19 8.04 10.75
CA LEU A 53 -38.41 9.06 10.06
C LEU A 53 -38.47 8.81 8.53
N PRO A 54 -38.99 9.75 7.74
CA PRO A 54 -39.06 9.58 6.29
C PRO A 54 -37.64 9.52 5.68
N PRO A 55 -37.47 8.84 4.53
CA PRO A 55 -36.18 8.84 3.83
C PRO A 55 -35.71 10.26 3.51
N ALA A 56 -34.40 10.48 3.57
CA ALA A 56 -33.81 11.71 3.04
C ALA A 56 -34.04 11.76 1.53
N THR A 57 -34.65 12.84 1.04
CA THR A 57 -34.94 13.05 -0.38
C THR A 57 -34.07 14.10 -1.04
N ASP A 58 -33.45 14.96 -0.23
CA ASP A 58 -32.55 16.00 -0.70
C ASP A 58 -31.10 15.48 -0.66
N PRO A 59 -30.29 15.75 -1.69
CA PRO A 59 -28.88 15.39 -1.65
C PRO A 59 -28.20 16.12 -0.48
N PRO A 60 -27.28 15.45 0.24
CA PRO A 60 -26.52 16.11 1.28
C PRO A 60 -25.70 17.28 0.70
N LEU A 61 -25.28 18.20 1.57
CA LEU A 61 -24.22 19.15 1.23
C LEU A 61 -23.01 18.36 0.74
N ASP A 62 -22.37 18.84 -0.34
CA ASP A 62 -21.19 18.24 -0.94
C ASP A 62 -20.18 17.84 0.15
N TYR A 63 -20.02 16.53 0.32
CA TYR A 63 -19.14 15.92 1.33
C TYR A 63 -17.73 15.73 0.74
N GLY A 64 -17.26 16.70 -0.03
CA GLY A 64 -15.95 16.63 -0.68
C GLY A 64 -15.88 15.50 -1.69
N GLU A 65 -16.91 15.34 -2.53
CA GLU A 65 -16.82 14.46 -3.69
C GLU A 65 -15.63 14.92 -4.56
N SER A 66 -14.71 14.01 -4.88
CA SER A 66 -13.56 14.37 -5.72
C SER A 66 -14.03 14.47 -7.16
N ASP A 67 -14.11 15.70 -7.66
CA ASP A 67 -14.39 15.97 -9.07
C ASP A 67 -13.31 15.35 -9.96
N THR A 68 -13.77 14.69 -11.02
CA THR A 68 -12.89 14.19 -12.08
C THR A 68 -12.62 15.29 -13.09
N GLU A 69 -11.38 15.45 -13.51
CA GLU A 69 -11.06 16.46 -14.52
C GLU A 69 -10.02 15.98 -15.53
N ARG A 70 -10.26 16.27 -16.80
CA ARG A 70 -9.31 15.97 -17.87
C ARG A 70 -8.15 16.96 -17.81
N VAL A 71 -6.93 16.47 -17.63
CA VAL A 71 -5.73 17.32 -17.62
C VAL A 71 -5.50 17.91 -19.01
N PRO A 72 -5.54 19.25 -19.17
CA PRO A 72 -5.39 19.89 -20.47
C PRO A 72 -4.00 19.69 -21.06
N GLY A 73 -3.91 19.49 -22.38
CA GLY A 73 -2.63 19.47 -23.11
C GLY A 73 -1.73 18.24 -22.89
N ILE A 74 -2.06 17.36 -21.94
CA ILE A 74 -1.30 16.12 -21.71
C ILE A 74 -1.83 14.99 -22.60
N LYS A 75 -0.90 14.41 -23.37
CA LYS A 75 -1.12 13.20 -24.16
C LYS A 75 -0.54 12.00 -23.41
N ALA A 76 -1.28 10.90 -23.41
CA ALA A 76 -0.85 9.59 -22.92
C ALA A 76 -1.02 8.59 -24.09
N PRO A 77 -0.02 8.50 -24.99
CA PRO A 77 -0.06 7.57 -26.12
C PRO A 77 -0.29 6.13 -25.64
N GLY A 78 -1.12 5.37 -26.34
CA GLY A 78 -1.47 4.00 -25.93
C GLY A 78 -2.21 3.92 -24.60
N ASN A 79 -2.67 5.05 -24.06
CA ASN A 79 -3.13 5.19 -22.68
C ASN A 79 -2.05 4.70 -21.69
N ASP A 80 -0.79 5.04 -21.90
CA ASP A 80 0.28 4.66 -20.98
C ASP A 80 0.66 5.83 -20.07
N VAL A 81 0.46 5.67 -18.76
CA VAL A 81 0.88 6.65 -17.75
C VAL A 81 2.40 6.67 -17.55
N HIS A 82 3.12 5.63 -17.95
CA HIS A 82 4.59 5.61 -17.88
C HIS A 82 5.23 6.47 -18.98
N ALA A 83 4.47 6.82 -20.02
CA ALA A 83 4.91 7.68 -21.10
C ALA A 83 4.75 9.19 -20.81
N VAL A 84 4.18 9.57 -19.67
CA VAL A 84 3.95 10.97 -19.29
C VAL A 84 4.99 11.47 -18.30
N ASP A 85 5.30 12.77 -18.35
CA ASP A 85 6.11 13.44 -17.32
C ASP A 85 5.20 13.91 -16.17
N PRO A 86 5.33 13.36 -14.94
CA PRO A 86 4.50 13.75 -13.80
C PRO A 86 4.58 15.25 -13.47
N VAL A 87 5.74 15.89 -13.68
CA VAL A 87 5.91 17.33 -13.43
C VAL A 87 5.10 18.12 -14.45
N ALA A 88 5.13 17.72 -15.72
CA ALA A 88 4.32 18.34 -16.76
C ALA A 88 2.82 18.19 -16.51
N VAL A 89 2.38 17.03 -16.00
CA VAL A 89 0.98 16.79 -15.61
C VAL A 89 0.52 17.78 -14.54
N VAL A 90 1.25 17.86 -13.43
CA VAL A 90 0.91 18.77 -12.33
C VAL A 90 0.95 20.23 -12.78
N ARG A 91 1.94 20.60 -13.60
CA ARG A 91 2.05 21.97 -14.14
C ARG A 91 0.87 22.31 -15.06
N ALA A 92 0.40 21.36 -15.88
CA ALA A 92 -0.74 21.56 -16.76
C ALA A 92 -2.05 21.77 -15.98
N GLU A 93 -2.26 21.01 -14.91
CA GLU A 93 -3.40 21.17 -14.00
C GLU A 93 -3.39 22.54 -13.32
N VAL A 94 -2.27 22.91 -12.69
CA VAL A 94 -2.12 24.23 -12.03
C VAL A 94 -2.37 25.38 -13.00
N ASN A 95 -1.86 25.29 -14.23
CA ASN A 95 -2.07 26.32 -15.24
C ASN A 95 -3.52 26.40 -15.74
N ALA A 96 -4.31 25.33 -15.61
CA ALA A 96 -5.73 25.32 -15.95
C ALA A 96 -6.59 26.02 -14.88
N HIS A 97 -6.10 26.09 -13.63
CA HIS A 97 -6.80 26.66 -12.49
C HIS A 97 -5.98 27.76 -11.78
N PRO A 98 -5.60 28.84 -12.47
CA PRO A 98 -4.73 29.88 -11.91
C PRO A 98 -5.36 30.64 -10.73
N ASP A 99 -6.68 30.54 -10.55
CA ASP A 99 -7.42 31.24 -9.49
C ASP A 99 -7.82 30.33 -8.31
N THR A 100 -7.43 29.04 -8.33
CA THR A 100 -7.75 28.08 -7.27
C THR A 100 -6.61 28.00 -6.25
N TYR A 101 -6.80 28.65 -5.09
CA TYR A 101 -5.80 28.73 -4.02
C TYR A 101 -6.16 27.93 -2.75
N SER A 102 -7.36 27.33 -2.69
CA SER A 102 -7.84 26.53 -1.56
C SER A 102 -8.72 25.37 -2.03
N GLY A 103 -9.00 24.43 -1.14
CA GLY A 103 -9.74 23.19 -1.45
C GLY A 103 -8.82 22.07 -1.96
N THR A 104 -9.41 20.95 -2.36
CA THR A 104 -8.68 19.76 -2.85
C THR A 104 -7.81 20.06 -4.06
N ASP A 105 -8.14 21.09 -4.83
CA ASP A 105 -7.46 21.50 -6.06
C ASP A 105 -6.55 22.73 -5.91
N GLY A 106 -6.59 23.38 -4.74
CA GLY A 106 -5.81 24.58 -4.47
C GLY A 106 -4.31 24.30 -4.44
N VAL A 107 -3.53 25.14 -5.12
CA VAL A 107 -2.07 25.11 -5.05
C VAL A 107 -1.55 26.48 -4.63
N TYR A 108 -0.71 26.50 -3.59
CA TYR A 108 -0.09 27.73 -3.08
C TYR A 108 0.80 28.38 -4.16
N GLU A 109 0.80 29.71 -4.24
CA GLU A 109 1.61 30.48 -5.21
C GLU A 109 3.10 30.09 -5.14
N GLU A 110 3.61 29.84 -3.94
CA GLU A 110 4.97 29.34 -3.74
C GLU A 110 5.20 27.99 -4.44
N THR A 111 4.28 27.03 -4.27
CA THR A 111 4.33 25.73 -4.94
C THR A 111 4.27 25.87 -6.46
N VAL A 112 3.44 26.77 -6.98
CA VAL A 112 3.38 27.09 -8.43
C VAL A 112 4.74 27.58 -8.94
N LYS A 113 5.39 28.50 -8.21
CA LYS A 113 6.72 28.98 -8.56
C LYS A 113 7.77 27.86 -8.54
N GLN A 114 7.77 27.02 -7.51
CA GLN A 114 8.68 25.88 -7.39
C GLN A 114 8.49 24.88 -8.55
N LEU A 115 7.24 24.62 -8.96
CA LEU A 115 6.92 23.78 -10.13
C LEU A 115 7.55 24.32 -11.42
N GLY A 116 7.56 25.65 -11.61
CA GLY A 116 8.21 26.29 -12.75
C GLY A 116 9.74 26.13 -12.77
N GLU A 117 10.36 25.84 -11.64
CA GLU A 117 11.81 25.71 -11.50
C GLU A 117 12.32 24.26 -11.52
N CYS A 118 11.44 23.26 -11.57
CA CYS A 118 11.80 21.83 -11.44
C CYS A 118 12.93 21.37 -12.37
N GLU A 119 12.95 21.81 -13.63
CA GLU A 119 14.01 21.45 -14.60
C GLU A 119 15.38 22.01 -14.18
N ARG A 120 15.41 23.23 -13.63
CA ARG A 120 16.64 23.91 -13.20
C ARG A 120 17.08 23.47 -11.80
N LYS A 121 16.13 23.08 -10.95
CA LYS A 121 16.33 22.72 -9.55
C LYS A 121 15.60 21.41 -9.20
N PRO A 122 16.00 20.27 -9.77
CA PRO A 122 15.26 19.01 -9.59
C PRO A 122 15.15 18.56 -8.13
N ARG A 123 16.15 18.87 -7.29
CA ARG A 123 16.12 18.57 -5.85
C ARG A 123 15.14 19.42 -5.05
N ALA A 124 14.72 20.56 -5.58
CA ALA A 124 13.75 21.46 -4.97
C ALA A 124 12.36 21.35 -5.61
N CYS A 125 12.18 20.43 -6.57
CA CYS A 125 10.87 20.21 -7.18
C CYS A 125 9.89 19.68 -6.13
N PRO A 126 8.69 20.26 -6.00
CA PRO A 126 7.73 19.84 -4.97
C PRO A 126 7.04 18.51 -5.33
N VAL A 127 7.12 18.09 -6.59
CA VAL A 127 6.58 16.81 -7.07
C VAL A 127 7.41 15.67 -6.51
N LEU A 128 6.77 14.80 -5.73
CA LEU A 128 7.36 13.59 -5.19
C LEU A 128 7.58 12.54 -6.28
N LYS A 129 8.37 11.51 -5.96
CA LYS A 129 8.53 10.34 -6.83
C LYS A 129 7.14 9.75 -7.16
N PRO A 130 6.79 9.55 -8.44
CA PRO A 130 5.51 8.97 -8.82
C PRO A 130 5.47 7.47 -8.48
N TYR A 131 4.26 6.96 -8.28
CA TYR A 131 3.98 5.54 -8.20
C TYR A 131 2.94 5.16 -9.26
N TYR A 132 3.01 3.93 -9.75
CA TYR A 132 2.18 3.43 -10.84
C TYR A 132 1.54 2.12 -10.42
N ARG A 133 0.21 2.05 -10.38
CA ARG A 133 -0.54 0.86 -9.98
C ARG A 133 -1.89 0.79 -10.65
N ASP A 134 -2.32 -0.40 -11.02
CA ASP A 134 -3.69 -0.70 -11.44
C ASP A 134 -4.65 -0.63 -10.22
N LEU A 135 -5.23 0.54 -10.00
CA LEU A 135 -6.23 0.85 -8.98
C LEU A 135 -7.64 0.60 -9.52
N THR A 136 -7.87 0.80 -10.81
CA THR A 136 -9.19 0.61 -11.43
C THR A 136 -9.52 -0.86 -11.70
N GLY A 137 -8.51 -1.74 -11.76
CA GLY A 137 -8.63 -3.15 -12.13
C GLY A 137 -8.77 -3.38 -13.63
N ASN A 138 -8.39 -2.42 -14.46
CA ASN A 138 -8.51 -2.52 -15.91
C ASN A 138 -7.26 -3.16 -16.58
N GLY A 139 -6.26 -3.57 -15.78
CA GLY A 139 -5.01 -4.16 -16.24
C GLY A 139 -3.95 -3.15 -16.67
N ARG A 140 -4.17 -1.85 -16.44
CA ARG A 140 -3.22 -0.77 -16.73
C ARG A 140 -3.03 0.06 -15.48
N ASP A 141 -1.82 0.58 -15.33
CA ASP A 141 -1.51 1.42 -14.17
C ASP A 141 -2.17 2.80 -14.28
N GLU A 142 -2.59 3.32 -13.14
CA GLU A 142 -2.83 4.73 -12.88
C GLU A 142 -1.57 5.39 -12.30
N LEU A 143 -1.44 6.70 -12.53
CA LEU A 143 -0.34 7.53 -12.01
C LEU A 143 -0.73 8.15 -10.67
N ILE A 144 0.05 7.89 -9.63
CA ILE A 144 -0.10 8.46 -8.28
C ILE A 144 1.02 9.47 -8.06
N VAL A 145 0.66 10.71 -7.73
CA VAL A 145 1.61 11.81 -7.49
C VAL A 145 1.32 12.48 -6.16
N GLY A 146 2.39 12.73 -5.40
CA GLY A 146 2.35 13.63 -4.25
C GLY A 146 3.01 14.97 -4.59
N ILE A 147 2.49 16.07 -4.04
CA ILE A 147 2.98 17.43 -4.26
C ILE A 147 3.19 18.08 -2.90
N ARG A 148 4.44 18.40 -2.55
CA ARG A 148 4.74 19.13 -1.31
C ARG A 148 4.21 20.56 -1.39
N MET A 149 3.56 20.99 -0.32
CA MET A 149 3.01 22.33 -0.16
C MET A 149 3.46 22.92 1.20
N PRO A 150 3.28 24.24 1.42
CA PRO A 150 3.45 24.87 2.72
C PRO A 150 2.68 24.17 3.85
N ASP A 151 3.03 24.49 5.10
CA ASP A 151 2.36 23.98 6.32
C ASP A 151 2.33 22.45 6.43
N GLN A 152 3.36 21.79 5.91
CA GLN A 152 3.50 20.32 5.88
C GLN A 152 2.37 19.61 5.12
N GLN A 153 1.67 20.32 4.24
CA GLN A 153 0.64 19.73 3.41
C GLN A 153 1.23 18.98 2.23
N VAL A 154 0.52 17.93 1.80
CA VAL A 154 0.81 17.17 0.60
C VAL A 154 -0.47 17.04 -0.20
N GLY A 155 -0.47 17.56 -1.43
CA GLY A 155 -1.49 17.24 -2.41
C GLY A 155 -1.27 15.84 -2.96
N VAL A 156 -2.23 14.94 -2.81
CA VAL A 156 -2.21 13.61 -3.41
C VAL A 156 -3.16 13.60 -4.60
N ARG A 157 -2.66 13.14 -5.74
CA ARG A 157 -3.36 13.09 -7.02
C ARG A 157 -3.26 11.70 -7.62
N VAL A 158 -4.34 11.24 -8.23
CA VAL A 158 -4.36 10.01 -9.03
C VAL A 158 -4.91 10.32 -10.41
N TYR A 159 -4.22 9.82 -11.44
CA TYR A 159 -4.57 10.05 -12.84
C TYR A 159 -4.78 8.73 -13.59
N LEU A 160 -5.93 8.65 -14.26
CA LEU A 160 -6.28 7.59 -15.18
C LEU A 160 -5.92 8.00 -16.61
N ALA A 161 -5.17 7.16 -17.31
CA ALA A 161 -4.99 7.32 -18.74
C ALA A 161 -6.16 6.70 -19.53
N GLU A 162 -6.85 7.51 -20.31
CA GLU A 162 -7.93 7.07 -21.20
C GLU A 162 -8.07 8.04 -22.38
N ASN A 163 -8.61 7.54 -23.49
CA ASN A 163 -8.88 8.34 -24.70
C ASN A 163 -7.65 9.17 -25.15
N GLY A 164 -6.44 8.64 -24.97
CA GLY A 164 -5.18 9.27 -25.38
C GLY A 164 -4.65 10.38 -24.46
N GLY A 165 -5.15 10.52 -23.22
CA GLY A 165 -4.49 11.34 -22.20
C GLY A 165 -4.97 11.05 -20.78
N LEU A 166 -4.76 11.99 -19.86
CA LEU A 166 -5.02 11.82 -18.43
C LEU A 166 -6.28 12.52 -17.92
N THR A 167 -7.06 11.80 -17.14
CA THR A 167 -8.14 12.30 -16.28
C THR A 167 -7.68 12.17 -14.83
N ARG A 168 -7.72 13.26 -14.05
CA ARG A 168 -7.57 13.21 -12.60
C ARG A 168 -8.81 12.55 -12.02
N ILE A 169 -8.62 11.45 -11.29
CA ILE A 169 -9.68 10.63 -10.68
C ILE A 169 -9.61 10.63 -9.15
N MET A 170 -8.65 11.34 -8.56
CA MET A 170 -8.57 11.58 -7.12
C MET A 170 -7.79 12.88 -6.90
N SER A 171 -8.30 13.73 -6.01
CA SER A 171 -7.64 14.96 -5.57
C SER A 171 -7.89 15.19 -4.09
N THR A 172 -6.83 15.22 -3.28
CA THR A 172 -6.91 15.70 -1.88
C THR A 172 -5.66 16.46 -1.48
N VAL A 173 -5.76 17.29 -0.46
CA VAL A 173 -4.65 18.03 0.16
C VAL A 173 -4.78 17.92 1.67
N ASP A 174 -3.78 17.35 2.32
CA ASP A 174 -3.80 17.09 3.76
C ASP A 174 -2.40 17.14 4.38
N GLN A 175 -2.31 17.15 5.72
CA GLN A 175 -1.07 16.88 6.46
C GLN A 175 -0.77 15.37 6.47
N VAL A 176 -0.32 14.86 5.33
CA VAL A 176 -0.08 13.44 5.09
C VAL A 176 1.11 12.91 5.90
N ILE A 177 0.87 11.83 6.64
CA ILE A 177 1.86 11.08 7.42
C ILE A 177 2.36 9.88 6.63
N SER A 178 1.46 9.10 6.03
CA SER A 178 1.80 8.03 5.10
C SER A 178 0.74 7.85 4.02
N VAL A 179 1.18 7.33 2.88
CA VAL A 179 0.33 6.83 1.80
C VAL A 179 0.70 5.37 1.59
N GLU A 180 -0.28 4.49 1.73
CA GLU A 180 -0.11 3.04 1.67
C GLU A 180 -1.03 2.46 0.59
N LEU A 181 -0.65 1.31 0.04
CA LEU A 181 -1.45 0.58 -0.93
C LEU A 181 -1.86 -0.76 -0.33
N ALA A 182 -3.16 -1.05 -0.37
CA ALA A 182 -3.70 -2.33 0.05
C ALA A 182 -4.60 -2.89 -1.07
N GLY A 183 -4.04 -3.81 -1.86
CA GLY A 183 -4.71 -4.26 -3.08
C GLY A 183 -4.84 -3.09 -4.07
N ARG A 184 -6.08 -2.66 -4.32
CA ARG A 184 -6.42 -1.52 -5.20
C ARG A 184 -6.80 -0.25 -4.44
N ASP A 185 -6.77 -0.29 -3.11
CA ASP A 185 -7.10 0.85 -2.27
C ASP A 185 -5.86 1.68 -1.97
N LEU A 186 -6.01 3.01 -2.03
CA LEU A 186 -5.03 3.97 -1.55
C LEU A 186 -5.42 4.41 -0.14
N ILE A 187 -4.56 4.15 0.84
CA ILE A 187 -4.82 4.44 2.25
C ILE A 187 -3.97 5.65 2.64
N LEU A 188 -4.64 6.75 3.00
CA LEU A 188 -3.98 7.95 3.51
C LEU A 188 -4.09 7.96 5.04
N ARG A 189 -2.94 8.11 5.71
CA ARG A 189 -2.89 8.49 7.12
C ARG A 189 -2.52 9.95 7.22
N VAL A 190 -3.36 10.73 7.89
CA VAL A 190 -3.19 12.18 8.00
C VAL A 190 -3.35 12.62 9.45
N GLY A 191 -2.65 13.70 9.84
CA GLY A 191 -2.81 14.29 11.16
C GLY A 191 -4.23 14.79 11.39
N SER A 192 -4.80 14.57 12.57
CA SER A 192 -6.14 15.10 12.87
C SER A 192 -6.10 16.61 13.15
N ALA A 193 -6.77 17.39 12.32
CA ALA A 193 -7.04 18.79 12.58
C ALA A 193 -8.03 18.92 13.76
N GLY A 194 -7.59 19.51 14.87
CA GLY A 194 -8.46 19.83 16.00
C GLY A 194 -8.69 18.71 17.02
N ILE A 195 -8.17 17.49 16.80
CA ILE A 195 -8.24 16.39 17.77
C ILE A 195 -6.83 15.89 18.12
N PRO A 196 -6.15 16.52 19.10
CA PRO A 196 -4.80 16.13 19.50
C PRO A 196 -4.73 14.65 19.93
N GLY A 197 -3.71 13.94 19.44
CA GLY A 197 -3.52 12.51 19.73
C GLY A 197 -4.32 11.57 18.86
N TYR A 198 -4.84 12.04 17.72
CA TYR A 198 -5.53 11.22 16.73
C TYR A 198 -4.99 11.47 15.31
N GLU A 199 -5.18 10.47 14.46
CA GLU A 199 -5.00 10.55 13.01
C GLU A 199 -6.33 10.18 12.33
N TYR A 200 -6.53 10.68 11.12
CA TYR A 200 -7.51 10.10 10.20
C TYR A 200 -6.83 9.03 9.35
N ARG A 201 -7.54 7.94 9.09
CA ARG A 201 -7.18 6.92 8.11
C ARG A 201 -8.32 6.80 7.10
N THR A 202 -8.05 7.23 5.88
CA THR A 202 -9.02 7.24 4.80
C THR A 202 -8.60 6.26 3.71
N ASN A 203 -9.48 5.34 3.35
CA ASN A 203 -9.30 4.44 2.23
C ASN A 203 -10.01 5.01 1.01
N TRP A 204 -9.27 5.19 -0.07
CA TRP A 204 -9.76 5.61 -1.37
C TRP A 204 -9.82 4.41 -2.29
N SER A 205 -10.98 4.16 -2.90
CA SER A 205 -11.21 3.03 -3.80
C SER A 205 -11.90 3.49 -5.08
N TRP A 206 -11.60 2.81 -6.19
CA TRP A 206 -12.25 3.09 -7.47
C TRP A 206 -13.74 2.75 -7.44
N ASP A 207 -14.56 3.70 -7.86
CA ASP A 207 -15.98 3.48 -8.17
C ASP A 207 -16.22 3.57 -9.68
N ASP A 208 -16.65 2.44 -10.27
CA ASP A 208 -16.83 2.36 -11.73
C ASP A 208 -18.05 3.14 -12.23
N GLN A 209 -19.04 3.38 -11.36
CA GLN A 209 -20.24 4.12 -11.72
C GLN A 209 -19.96 5.63 -11.79
N GLN A 210 -19.22 6.16 -10.81
CA GLN A 210 -18.83 7.57 -10.73
C GLN A 210 -17.55 7.87 -11.51
N ARG A 211 -16.81 6.84 -11.93
CA ARG A 211 -15.54 6.97 -12.66
C ARG A 211 -14.49 7.79 -11.89
N THR A 212 -14.49 7.67 -10.56
CA THR A 212 -13.61 8.40 -9.65
C THR A 212 -13.19 7.52 -8.47
N MET A 213 -12.11 7.89 -7.77
CA MET A 213 -11.76 7.30 -6.47
C MET A 213 -12.59 7.97 -5.38
N LEU A 214 -13.33 7.18 -4.62
CA LEU A 214 -14.14 7.66 -3.50
C LEU A 214 -13.51 7.29 -2.16
N PRO A 215 -13.65 8.14 -1.12
CA PRO A 215 -13.31 7.76 0.24
C PRO A 215 -14.34 6.75 0.75
N THR A 216 -14.03 5.45 0.66
CA THR A 216 -14.96 4.36 1.00
C THR A 216 -14.96 4.02 2.49
N ARG A 217 -13.91 4.42 3.22
CA ARG A 217 -13.81 4.27 4.67
C ARG A 217 -13.00 5.42 5.24
N ASP A 218 -13.52 6.05 6.28
CA ASP A 218 -12.81 7.08 7.03
C ASP A 218 -12.87 6.77 8.52
N GLU A 219 -11.71 6.76 9.19
CA GLU A 219 -11.57 6.35 10.57
C GLU A 219 -10.75 7.35 11.38
N ILE A 220 -11.25 7.70 12.57
CA ILE A 220 -10.50 8.47 13.55
C ILE A 220 -9.78 7.50 14.48
N ILE A 221 -8.46 7.41 14.33
CA ILE A 221 -7.61 6.48 15.07
C ILE A 221 -6.90 7.21 16.20
N ARG A 222 -7.08 6.73 17.44
CA ARG A 222 -6.31 7.24 18.58
C ARG A 222 -4.87 6.79 18.49
N ILE A 223 -3.95 7.73 18.68
CA ILE A 223 -2.53 7.48 18.68
C ILE A 223 -2.02 7.45 20.10
N LYS A 224 -1.35 6.35 20.44
CA LYS A 224 -0.61 6.28 21.70
C LYS A 224 0.58 7.23 21.58
N PRO A 225 0.86 8.06 22.60
CA PRO A 225 2.08 8.87 22.60
C PRO A 225 3.27 7.94 22.35
N ASN A 226 4.03 8.17 21.28
CA ASN A 226 5.31 7.49 21.14
C ASN A 226 6.19 7.98 22.29
N PRO A 227 6.87 7.06 23.03
CA PRO A 227 7.93 7.48 23.93
C PRO A 227 8.92 8.34 23.14
N PRO A 228 9.41 9.45 23.71
CA PRO A 228 10.41 10.26 23.02
C PRO A 228 11.62 9.39 22.65
N GLY A 229 11.86 9.18 21.36
CA GLY A 229 13.05 8.47 20.83
C GLY A 229 12.83 7.33 19.82
N THR A 230 11.60 6.93 19.47
CA THR A 230 11.37 5.77 18.57
C THR A 230 10.99 6.09 17.12
N SER A 231 11.03 7.35 16.68
CA SER A 231 10.88 7.67 15.25
C SER A 231 12.18 7.35 14.50
N ARG A 232 12.43 6.06 14.25
CA ARG A 232 13.36 5.63 13.21
C ARG A 232 12.49 5.23 12.03
N ALA A 233 12.52 6.03 10.96
CA ALA A 233 12.03 5.60 9.66
C ALA A 233 12.67 4.23 9.34
N PRO A 234 11.95 3.26 8.74
CA PRO A 234 12.56 2.04 8.27
C PRO A 234 13.71 2.42 7.35
N GLU A 235 14.93 2.06 7.75
CA GLU A 235 16.12 2.25 6.92
C GLU A 235 15.91 1.40 5.66
N PRO A 236 16.02 1.99 4.45
CA PRO A 236 15.92 1.20 3.23
C PRO A 236 16.98 0.10 3.29
N ALA A 237 16.56 -1.17 3.22
CA ALA A 237 17.50 -2.27 3.10
C ALA A 237 18.35 -2.05 1.84
N GLU A 238 19.66 -1.97 2.05
CA GLU A 238 20.64 -1.82 0.98
C GLU A 238 20.53 -3.03 0.05
N PRO A 239 20.38 -2.86 -1.27
CA PRO A 239 20.30 -3.99 -2.18
C PRO A 239 21.64 -4.74 -2.16
N GLU A 240 21.58 -6.05 -1.90
CA GLU A 240 22.74 -6.93 -2.00
C GLU A 240 23.36 -6.83 -3.40
N PRO A 241 24.70 -6.76 -3.52
CA PRO A 241 25.33 -6.71 -4.83
C PRO A 241 25.13 -8.03 -5.58
N ASP A 242 24.56 -7.93 -6.79
CA ASP A 242 24.40 -9.05 -7.71
C ASP A 242 25.74 -9.76 -7.98
N PRO A 243 25.77 -11.10 -8.05
CA PRO A 243 26.98 -11.84 -8.39
C PRO A 243 27.39 -11.55 -9.85
N SER A 244 28.61 -11.06 -10.01
CA SER A 244 29.25 -10.71 -11.28
C SER A 244 29.15 -11.86 -12.31
N PRO A 245 28.78 -11.59 -13.59
CA PRO A 245 28.73 -12.62 -14.61
C PRO A 245 30.13 -13.13 -14.96
N ALA A 246 30.25 -14.46 -15.09
CA ALA A 246 31.47 -15.13 -15.53
C ALA A 246 31.76 -14.83 -17.02
N PRO A 247 33.04 -14.79 -17.44
CA PRO A 247 33.39 -14.39 -18.80
C PRO A 247 32.96 -15.44 -19.84
N GLU A 248 32.18 -15.00 -20.82
CA GLU A 248 31.83 -15.76 -22.02
C GLU A 248 33.08 -16.07 -22.87
N LYS A 249 33.19 -17.34 -23.30
CA LYS A 249 34.26 -17.80 -24.18
C LYS A 249 34.08 -17.22 -25.59
N SER A 250 35.08 -16.45 -26.03
CA SER A 250 35.18 -15.95 -27.40
C SER A 250 35.30 -17.10 -28.42
N PRO A 251 34.61 -17.06 -29.58
CA PRO A 251 34.77 -18.06 -30.63
C PRO A 251 36.04 -17.82 -31.44
N ALA A 252 36.84 -18.89 -31.61
CA ALA A 252 38.07 -18.87 -32.38
C ALA A 252 37.83 -18.71 -33.89
N ALA A 253 38.49 -17.72 -34.48
CA ALA A 253 38.56 -17.51 -35.92
C ALA A 253 39.31 -18.67 -36.60
N LYS A 254 38.69 -19.29 -37.62
CA LYS A 254 39.40 -20.17 -38.56
C LYS A 254 40.10 -19.31 -39.62
N ALA A 255 41.41 -19.16 -39.48
CA ALA A 255 42.29 -18.75 -40.57
C ALA A 255 42.57 -19.95 -41.48
N GLY A 256 42.36 -19.77 -42.79
CA GLY A 256 42.78 -20.74 -43.79
C GLY A 256 44.27 -20.67 -44.10
N ARG A 257 44.82 -21.77 -44.63
CA ARG A 257 45.94 -21.73 -45.60
C ARG A 257 46.15 -23.08 -46.30
N SER A 258 46.43 -22.92 -47.60
CA SER A 258 47.21 -23.76 -48.54
C SER A 258 46.87 -25.22 -48.74
#